data_AF-A0A9K3DSM5-F1
#
_entry.id   AF-A0A9K3DSM5-F1
#
_cell.length_a   1.000
_cell.length_b   1.000
_cell.length_c   1.000
_cell.angle_alpha   90.00
_cell.angle_beta   90.00
_cell.angle_gamma   90.00
#
_symmetry.space_group_name_H-M   'P 1'
#
loop_
_entity.id
_entity.type
_entity.pdbx_description
1 polymer ?
#
loop_
_entity_poly.entity_id
_entity_poly.type
_entity_poly.pdbx_seq_one_letter_code
_entity_poly.pdbx_strand_id
1 'polypeptide(L)'
;MHIQQGYENPREATGRIVGANCHLTNKPVDIEVPQVVLPDTVFEAVVRIPYDTQLKQVLANGKKGGLNVGVVLILPEGFELAPPDRISLEIKEKMGNLSFQSDRPMFFKCKR
;
A
#
# COMPACT_ATOMS: atom_id res chain seq x y z
N MET A 1 3.17 9.17 5.59
CA MET A 1 3.18 10.49 6.27
C MET A 1 2.90 11.67 5.34
N HIS A 2 3.68 11.95 4.28
CA HIS A 2 3.40 13.12 3.40
C HIS A 2 2.02 13.06 2.71
N ILE A 3 1.66 11.88 2.18
CA ILE A 3 0.35 11.66 1.53
C ILE A 3 -0.80 11.79 2.54
N GLN A 4 -0.71 11.07 3.67
CA GLN A 4 -1.67 11.07 4.78
C GLN A 4 -1.96 12.45 5.39
N GLN A 5 -1.00 13.37 5.35
CA GLN A 5 -1.14 14.71 5.92
C GLN A 5 -1.58 15.75 4.88
N GLY A 6 -1.13 15.60 3.63
CA GLY A 6 -1.33 16.59 2.58
C GLY A 6 -2.59 16.39 1.72
N TYR A 7 -3.22 15.22 1.77
CA TYR A 7 -4.35 14.89 0.91
C TYR A 7 -5.47 14.23 1.71
N GLU A 8 -6.71 14.68 1.49
CA GLU A 8 -7.91 14.06 2.07
C GLU A 8 -8.20 12.70 1.40
N ASN A 9 -8.07 12.63 0.07
CA ASN A 9 -8.22 11.40 -0.69
C ASN A 9 -6.90 11.08 -1.42
N PRO A 10 -6.31 9.88 -1.22
CA PRO A 10 -5.08 9.49 -1.91
C PRO A 10 -5.25 9.23 -3.41
N ARG A 11 -6.50 9.17 -3.92
CA ARG A 11 -6.84 8.97 -5.34
C ARG A 11 -7.60 10.17 -5.89
N GLU A 12 -7.05 10.76 -6.95
CA GLU A 12 -7.70 11.83 -7.70
C GLU A 12 -8.87 11.30 -8.54
N ALA A 13 -9.78 12.18 -8.98
CA ALA A 13 -10.92 11.82 -9.84
C ALA A 13 -10.50 11.19 -11.18
N THR A 14 -9.28 11.50 -11.64
CA THR A 14 -8.64 10.88 -12.83
C THR A 14 -8.21 9.44 -12.60
N GLY A 15 -8.23 8.97 -11.34
CA GLY A 15 -7.69 7.70 -10.91
C GLY A 15 -6.20 7.72 -10.58
N ARG A 16 -5.51 8.85 -10.78
CA ARG A 16 -4.09 9.02 -10.41
C ARG A 16 -3.93 9.03 -8.89
N ILE A 17 -2.88 8.36 -8.41
CA ILE A 17 -2.51 8.35 -6.98
C ILE A 17 -1.60 9.53 -6.68
N VAL A 18 -1.89 10.26 -5.60
CA VAL A 18 -1.21 11.52 -5.24
C VAL A 18 0.29 11.37 -4.96
N GLY A 19 0.77 10.15 -4.70
CA GLY A 19 2.21 9.85 -4.63
C GLY A 19 2.97 10.24 -5.90
N ALA A 20 2.31 10.23 -7.05
CA ALA A 20 2.87 10.65 -8.33
C ALA A 20 3.12 12.17 -8.44
N ASN A 21 2.69 12.98 -7.46
CA ASN A 21 3.00 14.41 -7.41
C ASN A 21 4.43 14.68 -6.90
N CYS A 22 5.06 13.71 -6.24
CA CYS A 22 6.46 13.78 -5.79
C CYS A 22 7.34 12.70 -6.44
N HIS A 23 6.81 11.48 -6.58
CA HIS A 23 7.50 10.37 -7.25
C HIS A 23 7.19 10.41 -8.74
N LEU A 24 7.96 11.19 -9.49
CA LEU A 24 7.69 11.51 -10.90
C LEU A 24 8.01 10.35 -11.87
N THR A 25 8.85 9.40 -11.45
CA THR A 25 9.23 8.26 -12.27
C THR A 25 8.15 7.19 -12.26
N ASN A 26 7.73 6.72 -13.44
CA ASN A 26 6.81 5.60 -13.58
C ASN A 26 7.58 4.27 -13.58
N LYS A 27 7.20 3.36 -12.68
CA LYS A 27 7.64 1.96 -12.66
C LYS A 27 6.41 1.07 -12.48
N PRO A 28 6.35 -0.09 -13.17
CA PRO A 28 5.25 -1.00 -13.03
C PRO A 28 5.18 -1.56 -11.61
N VAL A 29 3.97 -1.83 -11.15
CA VAL A 29 3.65 -2.51 -9.90
C VAL A 29 2.55 -3.52 -10.24
N ASP A 30 2.69 -4.74 -9.74
CA ASP A 30 1.69 -5.80 -9.94
C ASP A 30 0.97 -6.10 -8.64
N ILE A 31 -0.31 -6.46 -8.75
CA ILE A 31 -1.13 -6.92 -7.63
C ILE A 31 -1.83 -8.21 -8.01
N GLU A 32 -1.70 -9.22 -7.15
CA GLU A 32 -2.40 -10.49 -7.26
C GLU A 32 -3.36 -10.63 -6.08
N VAL A 33 -4.63 -10.88 -6.38
CA VAL A 33 -5.69 -11.14 -5.41
C VAL A 33 -6.52 -12.33 -5.88
N PRO A 34 -7.19 -13.06 -4.97
CA PRO A 34 -8.13 -14.09 -5.37
C PRO A 34 -9.24 -13.51 -6.26
N GLN A 35 -9.68 -14.28 -7.25
CA GLN A 35 -10.77 -13.88 -8.14
C GLN A 35 -12.08 -13.65 -7.36
N VAL A 36 -12.33 -14.45 -6.33
CA VAL A 36 -13.53 -14.40 -5.50
C VAL A 36 -13.12 -14.57 -4.05
N VAL A 37 -13.74 -13.79 -3.18
CA VAL A 37 -13.60 -13.87 -1.73
C VAL A 37 -14.97 -14.07 -1.11
N LEU A 38 -15.05 -14.93 -0.10
CA LEU A 38 -16.28 -15.13 0.67
C LEU A 38 -16.44 -14.00 1.69
N PRO A 39 -17.67 -13.70 2.12
CA PRO A 39 -17.92 -12.76 3.20
C PRO A 39 -17.13 -13.14 4.46
N ASP A 40 -16.68 -12.12 5.21
CA ASP A 40 -15.97 -12.28 6.47
C ASP A 40 -14.78 -13.26 6.42
N THR A 41 -14.07 -13.31 5.29
CA THR A 41 -12.92 -14.20 5.09
C THR A 41 -11.64 -13.39 4.90
N VAL A 42 -10.57 -13.82 5.56
CA VAL A 42 -9.23 -13.25 5.38
C VAL A 42 -8.63 -13.80 4.08
N PHE A 43 -8.08 -12.91 3.25
CA PHE A 43 -7.36 -13.27 2.03
C PHE A 43 -6.06 -12.48 1.90
N GLU A 44 -5.13 -13.00 1.10
CA GLU A 44 -3.86 -12.35 0.80
C GLU A 44 -3.99 -11.48 -0.47
N ALA A 45 -3.51 -10.23 -0.40
CA ALA A 45 -3.24 -9.40 -1.55
C ALA A 45 -1.73 -9.26 -1.74
N VAL A 46 -1.19 -9.86 -2.79
CA VAL A 46 0.25 -9.89 -3.04
C VAL A 46 0.62 -8.73 -3.96
N VAL A 47 1.38 -7.77 -3.43
CA VAL A 47 1.88 -6.63 -4.21
C VAL A 47 3.34 -6.87 -4.58
N ARG A 48 3.67 -6.83 -5.87
CA ARG A 48 5.03 -6.98 -6.39
C ARG A 48 5.51 -5.67 -6.98
N ILE A 49 6.66 -5.21 -6.50
CA ILE A 49 7.28 -3.95 -6.95
C ILE A 49 8.65 -4.30 -7.49
N PRO A 50 8.77 -4.59 -8.80
CA PRO A 50 10.03 -4.95 -9.39
C PRO A 50 10.98 -3.75 -9.38
N TYR A 51 12.18 -3.97 -8.83
CA TYR A 51 13.30 -3.05 -8.97
C TYR A 51 14.62 -3.81 -8.99
N ASP A 52 15.62 -3.19 -9.60
CA ASP A 52 16.98 -3.74 -9.60
C ASP A 52 17.64 -3.47 -8.24
N THR A 53 17.88 -4.55 -7.49
CA THR A 53 18.48 -4.50 -6.14
C THR A 53 19.99 -4.24 -6.17
N GLN A 54 20.64 -4.32 -7.34
CA GLN A 54 22.04 -3.94 -7.50
C GLN A 54 22.21 -2.42 -7.61
N LEU A 55 21.17 -1.71 -8.05
CA LEU A 55 21.18 -0.27 -8.12
C LEU A 55 21.02 0.37 -6.74
N LYS A 56 21.75 1.46 -6.53
CA LYS A 56 21.73 2.24 -5.30
C LYS A 56 21.19 3.64 -5.58
N GLN A 57 20.38 4.16 -4.65
CA GLN A 57 19.91 5.54 -4.68
C GLN A 57 20.83 6.47 -3.88
N VAL A 58 20.77 7.77 -4.18
CA VAL A 58 21.42 8.80 -3.36
C VAL A 58 20.55 9.06 -2.13
N LEU A 59 21.10 8.85 -0.94
CA LEU A 59 20.44 9.11 0.33
C LEU A 59 20.49 10.61 0.68
N ALA A 60 19.72 11.03 1.69
CA ALA A 60 19.68 12.42 2.15
C ALA A 60 21.05 12.98 2.58
N ASN A 61 22.00 12.13 2.96
CA ASN A 61 23.38 12.50 3.31
C ASN A 61 24.34 12.54 2.09
N GLY A 62 23.82 12.38 0.88
CA GLY A 62 24.59 12.35 -0.38
C GLY A 62 25.29 11.03 -0.69
N LYS A 63 25.26 10.03 0.20
CA LYS A 63 25.89 8.71 -0.03
C LYS A 63 24.96 7.77 -0.81
N LYS A 64 25.52 6.79 -1.50
CA LYS A 64 24.76 5.73 -2.18
C LYS A 64 24.29 4.66 -1.18
N GLY A 65 23.01 4.30 -1.23
CA GLY A 65 22.41 3.28 -0.37
C GLY A 65 21.27 2.51 -1.04
N GLY A 66 20.68 1.57 -0.31
CA GLY A 66 19.54 0.77 -0.78
C GLY A 66 18.27 1.60 -0.99
N LEU A 67 17.33 1.03 -1.74
CA LEU A 67 16.01 1.61 -1.96
C LEU A 67 15.04 1.16 -0.86
N ASN A 68 14.18 2.08 -0.41
CA ASN A 68 13.05 1.78 0.44
C ASN A 68 11.78 1.76 -0.41
N VAL A 69 10.81 0.92 -0.06
CA VAL A 69 9.57 0.74 -0.79
C VAL A 69 8.39 1.00 0.14
N GLY A 70 7.36 1.66 -0.38
CA GLY A 70 6.10 1.91 0.32
C GLY A 70 4.96 1.94 -0.68
N VAL A 71 3.75 1.59 -0.23
CA VAL A 71 2.57 1.43 -1.08
C VAL A 71 1.36 2.03 -0.41
N VAL A 72 0.44 2.57 -1.22
CA VAL A 72 -0.92 2.88 -0.79
C VAL A 72 -1.84 1.87 -1.46
N LEU A 73 -2.52 1.05 -0.66
CA LEU A 73 -3.53 0.11 -1.13
C LEU A 73 -4.91 0.67 -0.77
N ILE A 74 -5.73 0.92 -1.79
CA ILE A 74 -7.11 1.40 -1.63
C ILE A 74 -8.03 0.20 -1.80
N LEU A 75 -8.69 -0.21 -0.72
CA LEU A 75 -9.63 -1.32 -0.73
C LEU A 75 -11.06 -0.82 -0.98
N PRO A 76 -11.96 -1.68 -1.51
CA PRO A 76 -13.38 -1.37 -1.57
C PRO A 76 -13.97 -1.11 -0.19
N GLU A 77 -15.11 -0.41 -0.13
CA GLU A 77 -15.85 -0.20 1.11
C GLU A 77 -16.21 -1.54 1.77
N GLY A 78 -16.06 -1.61 3.10
CA GLY A 78 -16.28 -2.83 3.89
C GLY A 78 -15.09 -3.78 3.97
N PHE A 79 -14.02 -3.53 3.22
CA PHE A 79 -12.75 -4.26 3.36
C PHE A 79 -11.79 -3.50 4.27
N GLU A 80 -11.15 -4.24 5.17
CA GLU A 80 -10.18 -3.71 6.11
C GLU A 80 -8.99 -4.67 6.29
N LEU A 81 -7.95 -4.19 6.95
CA LEU A 81 -6.83 -5.05 7.32
C LEU A 81 -7.33 -6.10 8.31
N ALA A 82 -7.01 -7.37 8.05
CA ALA A 82 -7.36 -8.46 8.95
C ALA A 82 -6.80 -8.19 10.35
N PRO A 83 -7.61 -8.37 11.42
CA PRO A 83 -7.14 -8.15 12.77
C PRO A 83 -6.14 -9.25 13.16
N PRO A 84 -5.15 -8.97 14.03
CA PRO A 84 -4.00 -9.86 14.26
C PRO A 84 -4.35 -11.28 14.73
N ASP A 85 -5.50 -11.45 15.38
CA ASP A 85 -6.04 -12.72 15.88
C ASP A 85 -6.61 -13.62 14.77
N ARG A 86 -6.98 -13.05 13.62
CA ARG A 86 -7.49 -13.80 12.46
C ARG A 86 -6.43 -14.15 11.43
N ILE A 87 -5.19 -13.74 11.64
CA ILE A 87 -4.07 -14.00 10.74
C ILE A 87 -3.39 -15.31 11.15
N SER A 88 -3.37 -16.29 10.25
CA SER A 88 -2.68 -17.55 10.49
C SER A 88 -1.16 -17.36 10.64
N LEU A 89 -0.49 -18.31 11.31
CA LEU A 89 0.96 -18.26 11.50
C LEU A 89 1.71 -18.21 10.15
N GLU A 90 1.23 -18.97 9.16
CA GLU A 90 1.80 -18.99 7.80
C GLU A 90 1.73 -17.60 7.13
N ILE A 91 0.57 -16.92 7.19
CA ILE A 91 0.41 -15.57 6.63
C ILE A 91 1.31 -14.59 7.38
N LYS A 92 1.41 -14.72 8.70
CA LYS A 92 2.25 -13.87 9.53
C LYS A 92 3.73 -14.00 9.19
N GLU A 93 4.21 -15.22 8.94
CA GLU A 93 5.58 -15.47 8.48
C GLU A 93 5.84 -14.85 7.10
N LYS A 94 4.90 -14.98 6.15
CA LYS A 94 5.01 -14.34 4.82
C LYS A 94 5.02 -12.82 4.88
N MET A 95 4.23 -12.22 5.77
CA MET A 95 4.23 -10.76 5.97
C MET A 95 5.55 -10.25 6.57
N GLY A 96 6.27 -11.10 7.32
CA GLY A 96 7.56 -10.77 7.91
C GLY A 96 7.53 -9.45 8.68
N ASN A 97 8.35 -8.51 8.24
CA ASN A 97 8.59 -7.19 8.83
C ASN A 97 7.85 -6.05 8.11
N LEU A 98 6.79 -6.37 7.35
CA LEU A 98 5.88 -5.36 6.82
C LEU A 98 5.15 -4.66 7.96
N SER A 99 4.97 -3.34 7.80
CA SER A 99 4.17 -2.53 8.71
C SER A 99 3.01 -1.93 7.96
N PHE A 100 1.81 -2.11 8.49
CA PHE A 100 0.59 -1.59 7.93
C PHE A 100 0.11 -0.43 8.79
N GLN A 101 -0.29 0.66 8.13
CA GLN A 101 -0.92 1.79 8.77
C GLN A 101 -2.25 2.01 8.05
N SER A 102 -3.34 2.06 8.82
CA SER A 102 -4.58 2.58 8.28
C SER A 102 -4.42 4.08 8.07
N ASP A 103 -4.60 4.51 6.83
CA ASP A 103 -4.92 5.91 6.58
C ASP A 103 -6.22 6.19 7.35
N ARG A 104 -6.26 7.33 8.05
CA ARG A 104 -7.27 7.75 9.04
C ARG A 104 -8.68 7.19 8.78
N PRO A 105 -9.52 6.98 9.81
CA PRO A 105 -10.92 6.60 9.59
C PRO A 105 -11.62 7.72 8.80
N MET A 106 -11.68 7.60 7.48
CA MET A 106 -12.51 8.46 6.66
C MET A 106 -13.93 8.00 6.90
N PHE A 107 -14.63 8.75 7.75
CA PHE A 107 -16.07 8.74 7.86
C PHE A 107 -16.66 8.73 6.45
N PHE A 108 -17.27 7.61 6.08
CA PHE A 108 -18.15 7.53 4.92
C PHE A 108 -19.29 8.53 5.14
N LYS A 109 -19.11 9.76 4.67
CA LYS A 109 -20.21 10.69 4.51
C LYS A 109 -20.70 10.52 3.08
N CYS A 110 -21.50 9.48 2.88
CA CYS A 110 -22.49 9.54 1.81
C CYS A 110 -23.37 10.77 2.09
N LYS A 111 -23.21 11.82 1.30
CA LYS A 111 -24.23 12.83 1.12
C LYS A 111 -24.59 12.85 -0.37
N ARG A 112 -25.87 12.55 -0.61
CA ARG A 112 -26.61 12.87 -1.83
C ARG A 112 -26.33 14.29 -2.31
#